data_AF-A0A8H6EH08-F1
#
_entry.id   AF-A0A8H6EH08-F1
#
_cell.length_a   1.000
_cell.length_b   1.000
_cell.length_c   1.000
_cell.angle_alpha   90.00
_cell.angle_beta   90.00
_cell.angle_gamma   90.00
#
_symmetry.space_group_name_H-M   'P 1'
#
loop_
_entity.id
_entity.type
_entity.pdbx_description
1 polymer ?
#
loop_
_entity_poly.entity_id
_entity_poly.type
_entity_poly.pdbx_seq_one_letter_code
_entity_poly.pdbx_strand_id
1 'polypeptide(L)'
;MVVLDKLPGLEVNIQVNGAKVQEYDDNEDAEIGPGLSGEHQASRTVSKYIEAIDGAEFRIICTLLPKLEFNAPNLRADVSVDGNYAQGKILTSEYIGRSPVRFEGPIIFHPAGHRYTLQRYRFSELCISSEEGRLSNLKKDKAEAEKVGTIEIRIWRSSKSVPAGPQNLQTIKSTSNTFHEKVLKGQAKSHNVSYSPETATSAPIYVNTTRIDGEDYPIAIYKFKYRSKESLKQLMIIERTPEPEDSPTPGSAPDIDLDNLTAAQKKRLKAFLRNEGIAAGRASNTPDRKIKRERENGEGSSNQTRRKKSRITEVVDLTADSDEDA
;
A
#
# COMPACT_ATOMS: atom_id res chain seq x y z
N MET A 1 -0.57 14.40 13.53
CA MET A 1 -0.78 13.32 14.51
C MET A 1 -2.08 12.69 14.15
N VAL A 2 -2.16 11.37 14.24
CA VAL A 2 -3.37 10.66 13.88
C VAL A 2 -4.06 10.19 15.14
N VAL A 3 -5.33 10.54 15.26
CA VAL A 3 -6.24 10.11 16.32
C VAL A 3 -7.42 9.44 15.64
N LEU A 4 -7.80 8.26 16.12
CA LEU A 4 -9.03 7.61 15.72
C LEU A 4 -10.14 8.01 16.69
N ASP A 5 -11.24 8.57 16.20
CA ASP A 5 -12.37 9.00 17.04
C ASP A 5 -12.93 7.88 17.92
N LYS A 6 -12.86 6.64 17.43
CA LYS A 6 -13.34 5.47 18.15
C LYS A 6 -12.33 4.89 19.17
N LEU A 7 -11.14 5.47 19.28
CA LEU A 7 -10.16 5.20 20.33
C LEU A 7 -9.52 6.52 20.80
N PRO A 8 -10.30 7.40 21.44
CA PRO A 8 -9.81 8.72 21.84
C PRO A 8 -8.72 8.58 22.90
N GLY A 9 -7.68 9.40 22.77
CA GLY A 9 -6.58 9.44 23.74
C GLY A 9 -5.38 8.56 23.39
N LEU A 10 -5.45 7.76 22.33
CA LEU A 10 -4.25 7.17 21.71
C LEU A 10 -3.87 8.00 20.49
N GLU A 11 -2.67 8.58 20.50
CA GLU A 11 -2.12 9.31 19.37
C GLU A 11 -0.98 8.52 18.74
N VAL A 12 -0.98 8.42 17.41
CA VAL A 12 0.11 7.82 16.66
C VAL A 12 0.71 8.86 15.73
N ASN A 13 2.04 8.96 15.72
CA ASN A 13 2.75 9.78 14.75
C ASN A 13 4.05 9.11 14.29
N ILE A 14 4.48 9.47 13.09
CA ILE A 14 5.77 9.07 12.55
C ILE A 14 6.78 10.19 12.80
N GLN A 15 8.01 9.81 13.11
CA GLN A 15 9.15 10.73 13.13
C GLN A 15 10.18 10.26 12.12
N VAL A 16 10.69 11.17 11.29
CA VAL A 16 11.77 10.93 10.32
C VAL A 16 12.93 11.82 10.71
N ASN A 17 14.13 11.25 10.85
CA ASN A 17 15.32 11.95 11.34
C ASN A 17 15.09 12.72 12.67
N GLY A 18 14.25 12.16 13.55
CA GLY A 18 13.93 12.74 14.85
C GLY A 18 12.87 13.84 14.86
N ALA A 19 12.43 14.33 13.70
CA ALA A 19 11.35 15.32 13.59
C ALA A 19 10.01 14.65 13.29
N LYS A 20 8.92 15.18 13.86
CA LYS A 20 7.56 14.75 13.51
C LYS A 20 7.27 15.11 12.05
N VAL A 21 6.81 14.15 11.27
CA VAL A 21 6.50 14.39 9.86
C VAL A 21 5.19 15.15 9.68
N GLN A 22 5.10 15.89 8.59
CA GLN A 22 3.83 16.39 8.09
C GLN A 22 2.99 15.20 7.61
N GLU A 23 1.75 15.17 8.04
CA GLU A 23 0.75 14.19 7.61
C GLU A 23 -0.23 14.89 6.67
N TYR A 24 -0.65 14.18 5.62
CA TYR A 24 -1.60 14.68 4.64
C TYR A 24 -2.83 13.78 4.62
N ASP A 25 -3.99 14.36 4.34
CA ASP A 25 -5.25 13.63 4.32
C ASP A 25 -5.27 12.60 3.18
N ASP A 26 -5.78 11.42 3.49
CA ASP A 26 -6.08 10.39 2.53
C ASP A 26 -7.59 10.43 2.28
N ASN A 27 -7.98 11.04 1.16
CA ASN A 27 -9.38 11.21 0.78
C ASN A 27 -9.95 9.98 0.06
N GLU A 28 -9.17 8.89 -0.05
CA GLU A 28 -9.68 7.62 -0.57
C GLU A 28 -10.53 6.92 0.48
N ASP A 29 -11.68 6.40 0.06
CA ASP A 29 -12.51 5.56 0.93
C ASP A 29 -11.69 4.36 1.43
N ALA A 30 -11.86 4.03 2.72
CA ALA A 30 -11.22 2.86 3.28
C ALA A 30 -11.69 1.60 2.52
N GLU A 31 -10.74 0.81 2.02
CA GLU A 31 -11.04 -0.45 1.36
C GLU A 31 -11.81 -1.37 2.31
N ILE A 32 -13.05 -1.70 1.95
CA ILE A 32 -13.89 -2.61 2.73
C ILE A 32 -13.55 -4.04 2.32
N GLY A 33 -12.92 -4.79 3.24
CA GLY A 33 -12.69 -6.22 3.08
C GLY A 33 -14.01 -7.02 3.06
N PRO A 34 -13.98 -8.29 2.63
CA PRO A 34 -15.18 -9.11 2.60
C PRO A 34 -15.69 -9.44 4.01
N GLY A 35 -17.02 -9.37 4.19
CA GLY A 35 -17.71 -9.79 5.41
C GLY A 35 -17.64 -8.78 6.57
N LEU A 36 -18.21 -9.16 7.72
CA LEU A 36 -18.36 -8.29 8.89
C LEU A 36 -17.02 -7.81 9.46
N SER A 37 -15.97 -8.64 9.39
CA SER A 37 -14.63 -8.27 9.84
C SER A 37 -14.02 -7.16 8.95
N GLY A 38 -14.28 -7.18 7.64
CA GLY A 38 -13.84 -6.14 6.72
C GLY A 38 -14.49 -4.79 6.99
N GLU A 39 -15.81 -4.77 7.20
CA GLU A 39 -16.54 -3.56 7.60
C GLU A 39 -16.06 -3.02 8.95
N HIS A 40 -15.84 -3.92 9.93
CA HIS A 40 -15.29 -3.56 11.23
C HIS A 40 -13.93 -2.86 11.09
N GLN A 41 -12.99 -3.48 10.36
CA GLN A 41 -11.65 -2.94 10.14
C GLN A 41 -11.69 -1.60 9.39
N ALA A 42 -12.47 -1.48 8.31
CA ALA A 42 -12.62 -0.24 7.57
C ALA A 42 -13.12 0.89 8.49
N SER A 43 -14.11 0.59 9.33
CA SER A 43 -14.66 1.55 10.29
C SER A 43 -13.71 1.93 11.44
N ARG A 44 -12.60 1.20 11.61
CA ARG A 44 -11.55 1.41 12.62
C ARG A 44 -10.23 1.84 12.01
N THR A 45 -10.20 2.10 10.70
CA THR A 45 -9.00 2.51 9.99
C THR A 45 -9.00 4.02 9.81
N VAL A 46 -7.85 4.62 10.10
CA VAL A 46 -7.54 5.98 9.70
C VAL A 46 -6.26 5.95 8.87
N SER A 47 -6.33 6.56 7.69
CA SER A 47 -5.22 6.58 6.74
C SER A 47 -4.71 8.01 6.56
N LYS A 48 -3.39 8.17 6.43
CA LYS A 48 -2.74 9.44 6.09
C LYS A 48 -1.58 9.18 5.14
N TYR A 49 -1.26 10.18 4.33
CA TYR A 49 -0.02 10.20 3.57
C TYR A 49 1.10 10.88 4.34
N ILE A 50 2.33 10.41 4.14
CA ILE A 50 3.55 11.04 4.66
C ILE A 50 4.64 11.04 3.59
N GLU A 51 5.58 11.97 3.71
CA GLU A 51 6.78 12.00 2.86
C GLU A 51 7.78 10.93 3.33
N ALA A 52 8.26 10.13 2.38
CA ALA A 52 9.41 9.26 2.53
C ALA A 52 10.64 9.95 1.96
N ILE A 53 11.71 9.98 2.75
CA ILE A 53 13.01 10.54 2.37
C ILE A 53 13.97 9.36 2.26
N ASP A 54 14.57 9.16 1.10
CA ASP A 54 15.48 8.04 0.86
C ASP A 54 16.63 8.00 1.89
N GLY A 55 16.95 6.81 2.37
CA GLY A 55 17.96 6.56 3.39
C GLY A 55 17.64 7.08 4.80
N ALA A 56 16.55 7.85 4.98
CA ALA A 56 16.21 8.42 6.27
C ALA A 56 15.65 7.36 7.24
N GLU A 57 16.10 7.42 8.49
CA GLU A 57 15.57 6.58 9.55
C GLU A 57 14.27 7.15 10.08
N PHE A 58 13.32 6.26 10.37
CA PHE A 58 12.05 6.64 10.96
C PHE A 58 11.71 5.80 12.17
N ARG A 59 10.80 6.32 12.99
CA ARG A 59 10.23 5.60 14.12
C ARG A 59 8.77 5.97 14.30
N ILE A 60 8.00 5.04 14.85
CA ILE A 60 6.60 5.27 15.22
C ILE A 60 6.55 5.61 16.70
N ILE A 61 5.76 6.62 17.03
CA ILE A 61 5.56 7.11 18.38
C ILE A 61 4.08 6.93 18.72
N CYS A 62 3.80 6.19 19.80
CA CYS A 62 2.47 6.03 20.37
C CYS A 62 2.41 6.77 21.70
N THR A 63 1.55 7.78 21.79
CA THR A 63 1.35 8.60 22.99
C THR A 63 -0.01 8.26 23.60
N LEU A 64 -0.01 7.88 24.88
CA LEU A 64 -1.23 7.59 25.63
C LEU A 64 -1.59 8.82 26.47
N LEU A 65 -2.66 9.50 26.10
CA LEU A 65 -3.13 10.71 26.77
C LEU A 65 -4.00 10.37 28.00
N PRO A 66 -4.12 11.28 28.98
CA PRO A 66 -4.95 11.08 30.18
C PRO A 66 -6.41 10.67 29.93
N LYS A 67 -6.97 11.04 28.77
CA LYS A 67 -8.34 10.70 28.37
C LYS A 67 -8.52 9.29 27.80
N LEU A 68 -7.44 8.52 27.63
CA LEU A 68 -7.51 7.17 27.09
C LEU A 68 -8.09 6.21 28.14
N GLU A 69 -9.19 5.55 27.79
CA GLU A 69 -9.83 4.55 28.65
C GLU A 69 -9.33 3.14 28.33
N PHE A 70 -8.96 2.40 29.37
CA PHE A 70 -8.61 0.98 29.28
C PHE A 70 -9.82 0.14 29.68
N ASN A 71 -10.44 -0.53 28.71
CA ASN A 71 -11.51 -1.51 28.92
C ASN A 71 -11.01 -2.97 28.81
N ALA A 72 -9.71 -3.15 29.01
CA ALA A 72 -8.99 -4.42 29.02
C ALA A 72 -7.75 -4.28 29.91
N PRO A 73 -7.16 -5.39 30.38
CA PRO A 73 -5.93 -5.33 31.18
C PRO A 73 -4.79 -4.59 30.47
N ASN A 74 -4.69 -4.74 29.16
CA ASN A 74 -3.63 -4.22 28.32
C ASN A 74 -4.19 -3.85 26.94
N LEU A 75 -3.46 -2.98 26.23
CA LEU A 75 -3.55 -2.88 24.79
C LEU A 75 -2.30 -3.50 24.15
N ARG A 76 -2.46 -4.10 22.99
CA ARG A 76 -1.36 -4.59 22.16
C ARG A 76 -1.29 -3.75 20.90
N ALA A 77 -0.11 -3.22 20.60
CA ALA A 77 0.17 -2.51 19.37
C ALA A 77 1.16 -3.32 18.53
N ASP A 78 0.72 -3.77 17.36
CA ASP A 78 1.57 -4.45 16.39
C ASP A 78 1.79 -3.57 15.16
N VAL A 79 3.04 -3.46 14.77
CA VAL A 79 3.53 -2.70 13.63
C VAL A 79 3.87 -3.66 12.50
N SER A 80 3.27 -3.42 11.35
CA SER A 80 3.64 -4.02 10.08
C SER A 80 4.16 -2.95 9.12
N VAL A 81 5.25 -3.25 8.42
CA VAL A 81 5.81 -2.40 7.37
C VAL A 81 5.80 -3.18 6.06
N ASP A 82 5.27 -2.57 5.00
CA ASP A 82 5.09 -3.21 3.70
C ASP A 82 4.35 -4.56 3.77
N GLY A 83 3.40 -4.65 4.69
CA GLY A 83 2.61 -5.85 4.96
C GLY A 83 3.35 -6.98 5.69
N ASN A 84 4.58 -6.75 6.15
CA ASN A 84 5.33 -7.67 7.00
C ASN A 84 5.32 -7.21 8.45
N TYR A 85 4.96 -8.11 9.37
CA TYR A 85 5.05 -7.84 10.80
C TYR A 85 6.51 -7.55 11.19
N ALA A 86 6.74 -6.46 11.91
CA ALA A 86 8.08 -6.02 12.29
C ALA A 86 8.29 -5.92 13.81
N GLN A 87 7.31 -5.41 14.54
CA GLN A 87 7.45 -5.22 16.00
C GLN A 87 6.09 -5.21 16.68
N GLY A 88 6.01 -5.72 17.90
CA GLY A 88 4.83 -5.64 18.76
C GLY A 88 5.21 -5.18 20.16
N LYS A 89 4.36 -4.37 20.79
CA LYS A 89 4.52 -3.93 22.18
C LYS A 89 3.19 -3.95 22.93
N ILE A 90 3.28 -4.20 24.23
CA ILE A 90 2.16 -4.06 25.16
C ILE A 90 2.14 -2.63 25.69
N LEU A 91 1.00 -1.97 25.56
CA LEU A 91 0.71 -0.67 26.14
C LEU A 91 -0.14 -0.92 27.40
N THR A 92 0.37 -0.51 28.55
CA THR A 92 -0.32 -0.58 29.84
C THR A 92 -0.83 0.80 30.23
N SER A 93 -1.80 0.84 31.15
CA SER A 93 -2.33 2.10 31.69
C SER A 93 -1.26 2.95 32.40
N GLU A 94 -0.15 2.32 32.84
CA GLU A 94 0.99 3.02 33.45
C GLU A 94 1.69 4.00 32.50
N TYR A 95 1.52 3.85 31.19
CA TYR A 95 2.08 4.78 30.19
C TYR A 95 1.19 6.02 29.97
N ILE A 96 -0.01 6.08 30.53
CA ILE A 96 -0.92 7.22 30.37
C ILE A 96 -0.27 8.49 30.97
N GLY A 97 -0.21 9.55 30.16
CA GLY A 97 0.38 10.84 30.56
C GLY A 97 1.90 10.80 30.78
N ARG A 98 2.57 9.71 30.38
CA ARG A 98 4.02 9.54 30.49
C ARG A 98 4.71 9.68 29.14
N SER A 99 6.01 9.38 29.12
CA SER A 99 6.82 9.29 27.90
C SER A 99 6.17 8.34 26.87
N PRO A 100 6.19 8.69 25.58
CA PRO A 100 5.54 7.89 24.57
C PRO A 100 6.29 6.58 24.30
N VAL A 101 5.53 5.57 23.89
CA VAL A 101 6.07 4.27 23.49
C VAL A 101 6.61 4.38 22.07
N ARG A 102 7.87 3.98 21.86
CA ARG A 102 8.58 4.11 20.57
C ARG A 102 8.71 2.76 19.89
N PHE A 103 8.49 2.71 18.59
CA PHE A 103 8.80 1.57 17.73
C PHE A 103 9.89 2.01 16.77
N GLU A 104 11.09 1.52 17.02
CA GLU A 104 12.28 1.93 16.27
C GLU A 104 12.70 0.88 15.25
N GLY A 105 12.19 -0.34 15.37
CA GLY A 105 12.59 -1.47 14.54
C GLY A 105 12.56 -2.80 15.29
N PRO A 106 12.69 -3.92 14.57
CA PRO A 106 12.78 -5.24 15.18
C PRO A 106 14.01 -5.38 16.09
N ILE A 107 13.83 -6.10 17.20
CA ILE A 107 14.92 -6.54 18.07
C ILE A 107 15.19 -8.02 17.79
N ILE A 108 16.43 -8.32 17.40
CA ILE A 108 16.88 -9.67 17.05
C ILE A 108 17.70 -10.22 18.21
N PHE A 109 17.30 -11.41 18.69
CA PHE A 109 18.09 -12.19 19.63
C PHE A 109 19.10 -13.04 18.87
N HIS A 110 20.37 -12.93 19.24
CA HIS A 110 21.45 -13.76 18.73
C HIS A 110 21.79 -14.82 19.78
N PRO A 111 21.41 -16.10 19.58
CA PRO A 111 21.70 -17.16 20.53
C PRO A 111 23.21 -17.32 20.75
N ALA A 112 23.99 -17.20 19.67
CA ALA A 112 25.44 -17.12 19.72
C ALA A 112 25.86 -15.80 20.39
N GLY A 113 26.36 -15.90 21.62
CA GLY A 113 26.78 -14.75 22.42
C GLY A 113 25.68 -14.11 23.26
N HIS A 114 24.47 -14.68 23.29
CA HIS A 114 23.34 -14.24 24.13
C HIS A 114 23.11 -12.72 24.11
N ARG A 115 23.14 -12.13 22.91
CA ARG A 115 23.08 -10.67 22.72
C ARG A 115 21.84 -10.26 21.95
N TYR A 116 21.41 -9.02 22.13
CA TYR A 116 20.30 -8.44 21.40
C TYR A 116 20.80 -7.32 20.49
N THR A 117 20.21 -7.23 19.31
CA THR A 117 20.48 -6.15 18.35
C THR A 117 19.20 -5.50 17.88
N LEU A 118 19.25 -4.20 17.62
CA LEU A 118 18.20 -3.41 17.02
C LEU A 118 18.59 -3.07 15.58
N GLN A 119 17.65 -3.31 14.66
CA GLN A 119 17.72 -2.84 13.29
C GLN A 119 16.69 -1.74 13.09
N ARG A 120 17.11 -0.49 12.91
CA ARG A 120 16.19 0.64 12.82
C ARG A 120 15.46 0.66 11.48
N TYR A 121 14.21 1.10 11.47
CA TYR A 121 13.49 1.32 10.22
C TYR A 121 14.14 2.42 9.39
N ARG A 122 14.22 2.20 8.08
CA ARG A 122 14.79 3.14 7.13
C ARG A 122 14.01 3.12 5.82
N PHE A 123 13.70 4.29 5.27
CA PHE A 123 13.14 4.33 3.93
C PHE A 123 14.21 4.02 2.88
N SER A 124 13.86 3.27 1.86
CA SER A 124 14.73 3.00 0.71
C SER A 124 13.94 3.17 -0.58
N GLU A 125 14.54 3.79 -1.57
CA GLU A 125 13.97 3.94 -2.90
C GLU A 125 13.79 2.56 -3.57
N LEU A 126 12.65 2.41 -4.26
CA LEU A 126 12.35 1.22 -5.04
C LEU A 126 13.16 1.17 -6.33
N CYS A 127 13.75 0.02 -6.60
CA CYS A 127 14.39 -0.26 -7.88
C CYS A 127 13.35 -0.71 -8.90
N ILE A 128 13.02 0.16 -9.86
CA ILE A 128 12.09 -0.15 -10.95
C ILE A 128 12.90 -0.65 -12.15
N SER A 129 12.71 -1.92 -12.52
CA SER A 129 13.38 -2.56 -13.66
C SER A 129 12.41 -2.73 -14.84
N SER A 130 12.93 -2.61 -16.06
CA SER A 130 12.22 -2.88 -17.31
C SER A 130 12.57 -4.25 -17.92
N GLU A 131 13.33 -5.09 -17.22
CA GLU A 131 13.84 -6.34 -17.76
C GLU A 131 12.74 -7.40 -17.97
N GLU A 132 12.61 -7.90 -19.21
CA GLU A 132 11.68 -8.97 -19.58
C GLU A 132 11.82 -10.25 -18.72
N GLY A 133 13.03 -10.56 -18.24
CA GLY A 133 13.28 -11.76 -17.41
C GLY A 133 12.44 -11.78 -16.12
N ARG A 134 12.07 -10.60 -15.61
CA ARG A 134 11.23 -10.46 -14.41
C ARG A 134 9.73 -10.69 -14.67
N LEU A 135 9.32 -10.79 -15.94
CA LEU A 135 7.91 -11.01 -16.28
C LEU A 135 7.35 -12.33 -15.74
N SER A 136 8.24 -13.32 -15.53
CA SER A 136 7.90 -14.62 -14.93
C SER A 136 7.35 -14.50 -13.50
N ASN A 137 7.73 -13.46 -12.75
CA ASN A 137 7.34 -13.25 -11.35
C ASN A 137 6.20 -12.23 -11.17
N LEU A 138 5.61 -11.71 -12.25
CA LEU A 138 4.63 -10.61 -12.19
C LEU A 138 3.49 -10.81 -11.18
N LYS A 139 2.96 -12.03 -11.03
CA LYS A 139 1.87 -12.30 -10.09
C LYS A 139 2.32 -12.10 -8.64
N LYS A 140 3.51 -12.58 -8.29
CA LYS A 140 4.11 -12.43 -6.96
C LYS A 140 4.49 -10.98 -6.73
N ASP A 141 5.18 -10.37 -7.69
CA ASP A 141 5.59 -8.96 -7.63
C ASP A 141 4.36 -8.05 -7.46
N LYS A 142 3.23 -8.38 -8.09
CA LYS A 142 1.98 -7.62 -7.91
C LYS A 142 1.43 -7.70 -6.49
N ALA A 143 1.32 -8.90 -5.92
CA ALA A 143 0.82 -9.07 -4.55
C ALA A 143 1.73 -8.41 -3.49
N GLU A 144 3.03 -8.38 -3.75
CA GLU A 144 3.99 -7.69 -2.89
C GLU A 144 3.95 -6.17 -3.08
N ALA A 145 3.91 -5.71 -4.34
CA ALA A 145 3.78 -4.31 -4.68
C ALA A 145 2.52 -3.68 -4.10
N GLU A 146 1.41 -4.41 -3.97
CA GLU A 146 0.17 -3.94 -3.32
C GLU A 146 0.40 -3.55 -1.84
N LYS A 147 1.26 -4.27 -1.14
CA LYS A 147 1.56 -4.05 0.29
C LYS A 147 2.62 -2.96 0.51
N VAL A 148 3.57 -2.84 -0.42
CA VAL A 148 4.67 -1.86 -0.33
C VAL A 148 4.16 -0.42 -0.26
N GLY A 149 4.89 0.43 0.46
CA GLY A 149 4.55 1.84 0.64
C GLY A 149 3.58 2.07 1.79
N THR A 150 3.49 1.15 2.76
CA THR A 150 2.57 1.29 3.90
C THR A 150 3.21 0.91 5.24
N ILE A 151 2.97 1.74 6.26
CA ILE A 151 3.23 1.43 7.66
C ILE A 151 1.86 1.29 8.33
N GLU A 152 1.59 0.13 8.91
CA GLU A 152 0.32 -0.18 9.54
C GLU A 152 0.53 -0.48 11.03
N ILE A 153 -0.21 0.20 11.89
CA ILE A 153 -0.22 -0.02 13.33
C ILE A 153 -1.61 -0.45 13.73
N ARG A 154 -1.73 -1.70 14.15
CA ARG A 154 -2.99 -2.27 14.62
C ARG A 154 -2.97 -2.33 16.14
N ILE A 155 -4.10 -1.97 16.74
CA ILE A 155 -4.29 -1.96 18.19
C ILE A 155 -5.37 -2.97 18.55
N TRP A 156 -5.09 -3.83 19.53
CA TRP A 156 -6.05 -4.80 20.07
C TRP A 156 -6.18 -4.63 21.58
N ARG A 157 -7.34 -4.98 22.11
CA ARG A 157 -7.46 -5.32 23.54
C ARG A 157 -6.75 -6.63 23.79
N SER A 158 -5.92 -6.68 24.83
CA SER A 158 -5.20 -7.89 25.18
C SER A 158 -5.41 -8.31 26.62
N SER A 159 -5.28 -9.62 26.86
CA SER A 159 -5.25 -10.20 28.20
C SER A 159 -4.10 -9.64 29.05
N LYS A 160 -4.11 -10.01 30.34
CA LYS A 160 -2.94 -9.82 31.22
C LYS A 160 -1.70 -10.47 30.59
N SER A 161 -0.56 -9.83 30.83
CA SER A 161 0.75 -10.28 30.36
C SER A 161 1.22 -11.48 31.17
N VAL A 162 1.66 -12.54 30.49
CA VAL A 162 2.33 -13.69 31.11
C VAL A 162 3.80 -13.67 30.69
N PRO A 163 4.77 -13.76 31.62
CA PRO A 163 6.19 -13.82 31.27
C PRO A 163 6.49 -14.89 30.23
N ALA A 164 7.32 -14.54 29.25
CA ALA A 164 7.74 -15.45 28.18
C ALA A 164 9.25 -15.38 27.98
N GLY A 165 9.82 -16.41 27.36
CA GLY A 165 11.20 -16.38 26.87
C GLY A 165 11.32 -15.61 25.54
N PRO A 166 12.54 -15.29 25.10
CA PRO A 166 12.76 -14.76 23.76
C PRO A 166 12.24 -15.75 22.73
N GLN A 167 11.40 -15.28 21.82
CA GLN A 167 11.05 -16.06 20.63
C GLN A 167 12.11 -15.81 19.57
N ASN A 168 12.59 -16.88 18.92
CA ASN A 168 13.25 -16.75 17.62
C ASN A 168 12.20 -16.26 16.63
N LEU A 169 12.07 -14.94 16.49
CA LEU A 169 11.31 -14.39 15.39
C LEU A 169 11.96 -14.87 14.10
N GLN A 170 11.18 -15.56 13.27
CA GLN A 170 11.58 -15.90 11.91
C GLN A 170 12.12 -14.64 11.24
N THR A 171 13.22 -14.79 10.50
CA THR A 171 13.92 -13.73 9.76
C THR A 171 12.95 -12.66 9.30
N ILE A 172 13.06 -11.43 9.83
CA ILE A 172 12.28 -10.30 9.31
C ILE A 172 12.66 -10.18 7.84
N LYS A 173 11.73 -10.56 6.97
CA LYS A 173 11.94 -10.46 5.53
C LYS A 173 11.67 -9.02 5.16
N SER A 174 12.70 -8.31 4.71
CA SER A 174 12.47 -7.10 3.92
C SER A 174 11.68 -7.48 2.68
N THR A 175 10.72 -6.65 2.29
CA THR A 175 10.11 -6.78 0.96
C THR A 175 11.17 -6.66 -0.12
N SER A 176 10.92 -7.29 -1.26
CA SER A 176 11.66 -7.07 -2.49
C SER A 176 11.84 -5.57 -2.71
N ASN A 177 13.08 -5.15 -2.96
CA ASN A 177 13.35 -3.77 -3.32
C ASN A 177 13.22 -3.55 -4.83
N THR A 178 13.06 -4.61 -5.62
CA THR A 178 13.03 -4.52 -7.07
C THR A 178 11.70 -5.02 -7.61
N PHE A 179 11.08 -4.23 -8.47
CA PHE A 179 9.83 -4.55 -9.14
C PHE A 179 9.93 -4.24 -10.63
N HIS A 180 9.18 -4.97 -11.45
CA HIS A 180 9.05 -4.60 -12.86
C HIS A 180 8.12 -3.38 -12.99
N GLU A 181 8.47 -2.41 -13.85
CA GLU A 181 7.65 -1.22 -14.15
C GLU A 181 6.16 -1.51 -14.39
N LYS A 182 5.82 -2.61 -15.09
CA LYS A 182 4.43 -3.01 -15.37
C LYS A 182 3.60 -3.28 -14.13
N VAL A 183 4.24 -3.63 -13.01
CA VAL A 183 3.57 -3.92 -11.73
C VAL A 183 3.19 -2.64 -11.01
N LEU A 184 4.09 -1.65 -11.03
CA LEU A 184 3.90 -0.37 -10.35
C LEU A 184 3.23 0.68 -11.26
N LYS A 185 2.95 0.33 -12.51
CA LYS A 185 2.33 1.26 -13.46
C LYS A 185 0.97 1.74 -12.96
N GLY A 186 0.83 3.07 -12.82
CA GLY A 186 -0.37 3.70 -12.26
C GLY A 186 -0.41 3.72 -10.72
N GLN A 187 0.54 3.07 -10.06
CA GLN A 187 0.75 3.19 -8.62
C GLN A 187 1.91 4.17 -8.41
N ALA A 188 1.62 5.35 -7.86
CA ALA A 188 2.67 6.31 -7.51
C ALA A 188 3.38 5.85 -6.23
N LYS A 189 3.97 4.66 -6.21
CA LYS A 189 4.77 4.08 -5.11
C LYS A 189 6.25 4.22 -5.45
N SER A 190 7.00 4.80 -4.53
CA SER A 190 8.40 5.18 -4.78
C SER A 190 9.41 4.49 -3.87
N HIS A 191 9.01 4.08 -2.67
CA HIS A 191 9.93 3.64 -1.61
C HIS A 191 9.37 2.38 -0.92
N ASN A 192 10.25 1.59 -0.31
CA ASN A 192 9.94 0.54 0.65
C ASN A 192 10.60 0.84 2.02
N VAL A 193 10.42 -0.07 2.97
CA VAL A 193 11.16 -0.10 4.23
C VAL A 193 12.32 -1.09 4.13
N SER A 194 13.50 -0.55 4.40
CA SER A 194 14.73 -1.28 4.69
C SER A 194 15.09 -1.13 6.17
N TYR A 195 16.22 -1.73 6.56
CA TYR A 195 16.69 -1.75 7.94
C TYR A 195 18.13 -1.23 8.04
N SER A 196 18.41 -0.48 9.10
CA SER A 196 19.78 -0.06 9.42
C SER A 196 20.68 -1.27 9.74
N PRO A 197 22.01 -1.10 9.72
CA PRO A 197 22.91 -2.07 10.34
C PRO A 197 22.51 -2.36 11.79
N GLU A 198 22.79 -3.58 12.24
CA GLU A 198 22.51 -4.02 13.61
C GLU A 198 23.30 -3.21 14.63
N THR A 199 22.59 -2.69 15.64
CA THR A 199 23.20 -2.00 16.78
C THR A 199 22.91 -2.76 18.07
N ALA A 200 23.86 -2.83 19.00
CA ALA A 200 23.64 -3.51 20.27
C ALA A 200 22.51 -2.84 21.07
N THR A 201 21.64 -3.64 21.70
CA THR A 201 20.56 -3.17 22.56
C THR A 201 20.42 -4.04 23.80
N SER A 202 19.77 -3.52 24.83
CA SER A 202 19.41 -4.28 26.02
C SER A 202 18.38 -5.37 25.70
N ALA A 203 18.40 -6.45 26.50
CA ALA A 203 17.39 -7.49 26.44
C ALA A 203 15.99 -6.89 26.70
N PRO A 204 15.02 -7.11 25.81
CA PRO A 204 13.64 -6.72 26.07
C PRO A 204 12.96 -7.73 27.01
N ILE A 205 11.88 -7.29 27.64
CA ILE A 205 10.99 -8.16 28.41
C ILE A 205 10.00 -8.79 27.44
N TYR A 206 9.97 -10.12 27.37
CA TYR A 206 9.03 -10.86 26.55
C TYR A 206 7.82 -11.28 27.39
N VAL A 207 6.63 -11.08 26.83
CA VAL A 207 5.37 -11.49 27.43
C VAL A 207 4.45 -12.07 26.37
N ASN A 208 3.64 -13.05 26.77
CA ASN A 208 2.53 -13.56 26.00
C ASN A 208 1.23 -12.88 26.43
N THR A 209 0.38 -12.59 25.45
CA THR A 209 -0.97 -12.07 25.62
C THR A 209 -1.88 -12.69 24.56
N THR A 210 -3.18 -12.73 24.83
CA THR A 210 -4.20 -13.12 23.84
C THR A 210 -4.99 -11.90 23.40
N ARG A 211 -5.39 -11.86 22.12
CA ARG A 211 -6.28 -10.82 21.57
C ARG A 211 -7.71 -11.13 22.00
N ILE A 212 -8.31 -10.26 22.82
CA ILE A 212 -9.60 -10.52 23.47
C ILE A 212 -10.75 -10.57 22.45
N ASP A 213 -10.67 -9.72 21.43
CA ASP A 213 -11.71 -9.58 20.40
C ASP A 213 -11.50 -10.53 19.21
N GLY A 214 -10.45 -11.36 19.24
CA GLY A 214 -10.01 -12.17 18.10
C GLY A 214 -9.02 -11.45 17.18
N GLU A 215 -8.49 -12.21 16.23
CA GLU A 215 -7.40 -11.76 15.34
C GLU A 215 -7.85 -10.67 14.35
N ASP A 216 -9.09 -10.77 13.86
CA ASP A 216 -9.64 -9.92 12.79
C ASP A 216 -10.38 -8.67 13.30
N TYR A 217 -10.43 -8.46 14.62
CA TYR A 217 -11.17 -7.37 15.26
C TYR A 217 -10.24 -6.42 16.05
N PRO A 218 -9.28 -5.74 15.40
CA PRO A 218 -8.55 -4.66 16.04
C PRO A 218 -9.50 -3.52 16.42
N ILE A 219 -9.20 -2.81 17.51
CA ILE A 219 -9.98 -1.67 17.97
C ILE A 219 -9.54 -0.34 17.34
N ALA A 220 -8.38 -0.32 16.69
CA ALA A 220 -7.89 0.78 15.85
C ALA A 220 -6.83 0.28 14.85
N ILE A 221 -6.82 0.88 13.66
CA ILE A 221 -5.82 0.68 12.63
C ILE A 221 -5.34 2.05 12.15
N TYR A 222 -4.06 2.34 12.34
CA TYR A 222 -3.41 3.55 11.81
C TYR A 222 -2.59 3.14 10.59
N LYS A 223 -2.92 3.68 9.42
CA LYS A 223 -2.26 3.36 8.15
C LYS A 223 -1.57 4.60 7.59
N PHE A 224 -0.25 4.58 7.51
CA PHE A 224 0.54 5.63 6.89
C PHE A 224 1.00 5.17 5.50
N LYS A 225 0.44 5.77 4.45
CA LYS A 225 0.86 5.59 3.06
C LYS A 225 2.05 6.53 2.79
N TYR A 226 3.26 6.01 2.71
CA TYR A 226 4.45 6.88 2.53
C TYR A 226 4.91 6.90 1.07
N ARG A 227 5.30 8.07 0.57
CA ARG A 227 5.70 8.31 -0.83
C ARG A 227 6.77 9.39 -0.91
N SER A 228 7.56 9.41 -1.97
CA SER A 228 8.47 10.53 -2.22
C SER A 228 7.68 11.82 -2.42
N LYS A 229 8.33 12.96 -2.17
CA LYS A 229 7.73 14.28 -2.39
C LYS A 229 7.17 14.43 -3.81
N GLU A 230 7.87 13.93 -4.80
CA GLU A 230 7.44 13.96 -6.21
C GLU A 230 6.18 13.13 -6.44
N SER A 231 6.12 11.92 -5.88
CA SER A 231 4.92 11.08 -5.96
C SER A 231 3.73 11.72 -5.25
N LEU A 232 3.93 12.40 -4.11
CA LEU A 232 2.86 13.14 -3.43
C LEU A 232 2.33 14.31 -4.28
N LYS A 233 3.19 15.04 -5.00
CA LYS A 233 2.79 16.07 -5.97
C LYS A 233 2.05 15.49 -7.18
N GLN A 234 2.49 14.33 -7.68
CA GLN A 234 1.82 13.64 -8.79
C GLN A 234 0.41 13.22 -8.41
N LEU A 235 0.24 12.71 -7.18
CA LEU A 235 -1.03 12.34 -6.58
C LEU A 235 -1.90 13.55 -6.17
N MET A 236 -1.42 14.79 -6.35
CA MET A 236 -2.11 16.03 -5.94
C MET A 236 -2.40 16.09 -4.43
N ILE A 237 -1.66 15.34 -3.61
CA ILE A 237 -1.74 15.39 -2.15
C ILE A 237 -1.03 16.64 -1.63
N ILE A 238 0.06 17.03 -2.31
CA ILE A 238 0.78 18.28 -2.10
C ILE A 238 0.64 19.11 -3.37
N GLU A 239 0.49 20.42 -3.22
CA GLU A 239 0.48 21.36 -4.34
C GLU A 239 1.69 21.17 -5.25
N ARG A 240 1.43 21.17 -6.56
CA ARG A 240 2.49 21.15 -7.56
C ARG A 240 3.22 22.49 -7.49
N THR A 241 4.54 22.42 -7.48
CA THR A 241 5.34 23.63 -7.71
C THR A 241 4.96 24.14 -9.10
N PRO A 242 4.52 25.40 -9.24
CA PRO A 242 4.19 25.93 -10.56
C PRO A 242 5.43 25.78 -11.45
N GLU A 243 5.25 25.23 -12.64
CA GLU A 243 6.32 25.26 -13.64
C GLU A 243 6.68 26.73 -13.88
N PRO A 244 7.98 27.07 -13.97
CA PRO A 244 8.37 28.43 -14.29
C PRO A 244 7.71 28.82 -15.63
N GLU A 245 7.00 29.95 -15.64
CA GLU A 245 6.31 30.49 -16.83
C GLU A 245 7.28 30.81 -17.99
N ASP A 246 8.59 30.65 -17.79
CA ASP A 246 9.65 30.94 -18.75
C ASP A 246 10.09 29.74 -19.60
N SER A 247 9.28 28.68 -19.70
CA SER A 247 9.47 27.75 -20.82
C SER A 247 8.85 28.40 -22.07
N PRO A 248 9.65 28.78 -23.09
CA PRO A 248 9.09 29.35 -24.29
C PRO A 248 8.11 28.32 -24.85
N THR A 249 6.83 28.69 -24.89
CA THR A 249 5.82 27.94 -25.62
C THR A 249 6.45 27.65 -26.97
N PRO A 250 6.67 26.37 -27.39
CA PRO A 250 7.18 26.11 -28.71
C PRO A 250 6.20 26.77 -29.66
N GLY A 251 6.65 27.86 -30.29
CA GLY A 251 5.81 28.68 -31.15
C GLY A 251 5.08 27.75 -32.09
N SER A 252 3.76 27.95 -32.22
CA SER A 252 2.92 27.16 -33.13
C SER A 252 3.72 26.88 -34.38
N ALA A 253 4.03 25.61 -34.64
CA ALA A 253 4.68 25.24 -35.88
C ALA A 253 3.89 25.91 -37.01
N PRO A 254 4.56 26.55 -37.99
CA PRO A 254 3.85 27.17 -39.09
C PRO A 254 2.93 26.10 -39.67
N ASP A 255 1.66 26.46 -39.83
CA ASP A 255 0.63 25.57 -40.35
C ASP A 255 1.17 24.98 -41.65
N ILE A 256 1.46 23.68 -41.65
CA ILE A 256 2.10 23.03 -42.80
C ILE A 256 1.02 22.94 -43.86
N ASP A 257 1.06 23.86 -44.81
CA ASP A 257 0.20 23.81 -45.99
C ASP A 257 0.48 22.51 -46.77
N LEU A 258 -0.42 21.54 -46.58
CA LEU A 258 -0.35 20.21 -47.18
C LEU A 258 -0.39 20.26 -48.72
N ASP A 259 -0.94 21.33 -49.29
CA ASP A 259 -1.06 21.49 -50.73
C ASP A 259 0.27 21.93 -51.38
N ASN A 260 1.09 22.67 -50.62
CA ASN A 260 2.40 23.17 -51.04
C ASN A 260 3.60 22.27 -50.68
N LEU A 261 3.37 20.99 -50.42
CA LEU A 261 4.47 20.04 -50.19
C LEU A 261 5.26 19.76 -51.48
N THR A 262 6.60 19.83 -51.38
CA THR A 262 7.49 19.40 -52.47
C THR A 262 7.38 17.90 -52.75
N ALA A 263 7.78 17.46 -53.95
CA ALA A 263 7.71 16.05 -54.35
C ALA A 263 8.44 15.10 -53.37
N ALA A 264 9.55 15.55 -52.79
CA ALA A 264 10.32 14.80 -51.80
C ALA A 264 9.56 14.66 -50.46
N GLN A 265 8.89 15.73 -50.01
CA GLN A 265 8.08 15.72 -48.78
C GLN A 265 6.81 14.87 -48.96
N LYS A 266 6.13 14.97 -50.11
CA LYS A 266 4.99 14.09 -50.46
C LYS A 266 5.39 12.62 -50.46
N LYS A 267 6.60 12.28 -50.90
CA LYS A 267 7.13 10.90 -50.86
C LYS A 267 7.40 10.41 -49.44
N ARG A 268 7.98 11.25 -48.57
CA ARG A 268 8.18 10.91 -47.15
C ARG A 268 6.87 10.75 -46.39
N LEU A 269 5.91 11.64 -46.61
CA LEU A 269 4.58 11.56 -45.99
C LEU A 269 3.83 10.29 -46.40
N LYS A 270 3.87 9.92 -47.69
CA LYS A 270 3.30 8.65 -48.17
C LYS A 270 3.97 7.42 -47.55
N ALA A 271 5.30 7.45 -47.36
CA ALA A 271 6.02 6.36 -46.71
C ALA A 271 5.64 6.23 -45.23
N PHE A 272 5.49 7.36 -44.53
CA PHE A 272 5.04 7.41 -43.14
C PHE A 272 3.62 6.85 -42.98
N LEU A 273 2.66 7.32 -43.79
CA LEU A 273 1.27 6.83 -43.76
C LEU A 273 1.16 5.33 -44.08
N ARG A 274 2.04 4.81 -44.95
CA ARG A 274 2.11 3.39 -45.26
C ARG A 274 2.65 2.56 -44.08
N ASN A 275 3.66 3.06 -43.38
CA ASN A 275 4.23 2.39 -42.21
C ASN A 275 3.26 2.42 -41.01
N GLU A 276 2.50 3.49 -40.85
CA GLU A 276 1.46 3.64 -39.81
C GLU A 276 0.13 2.94 -40.16
N GLY A 277 0.03 2.30 -41.34
CA GLY A 277 -1.14 1.53 -41.75
C GLY A 277 -2.36 2.37 -42.16
N ILE A 278 -2.18 3.68 -42.37
CA ILE A 278 -3.22 4.64 -42.77
C ILE A 278 -3.15 4.83 -44.29
N ALA A 279 -3.32 3.75 -45.04
CA ALA A 279 -3.35 3.85 -46.50
C ALA A 279 -4.79 4.14 -46.97
N ALA A 280 -5.02 5.35 -47.49
CA ALA A 280 -6.22 5.69 -48.26
C ALA A 280 -6.26 4.83 -49.53
N GLY A 281 -7.19 3.87 -49.56
CA GLY A 281 -7.51 3.08 -50.75
C GLY A 281 -6.95 1.66 -50.76
N ARG A 282 -7.52 0.78 -49.94
CA ARG A 282 -7.78 -0.64 -50.27
C ARG A 282 -8.72 -1.23 -49.22
N ALA A 283 -9.81 -1.86 -49.69
CA ALA A 283 -10.67 -2.70 -48.86
C ALA A 283 -9.82 -3.81 -48.22
N SER A 284 -9.77 -3.85 -46.89
CA SER A 284 -8.98 -4.82 -46.14
C SER A 284 -9.74 -5.21 -44.87
N ASN A 285 -10.20 -6.46 -44.86
CA ASN A 285 -10.88 -7.14 -43.77
C ASN A 285 -10.00 -7.21 -42.50
N THR A 286 -10.07 -6.21 -41.64
CA THR A 286 -9.51 -6.26 -40.28
C THR A 286 -10.56 -5.82 -39.27
N PRO A 287 -10.68 -6.50 -38.11
CA PRO A 287 -11.76 -6.24 -37.16
C PRO A 287 -11.58 -4.87 -36.50
N ASP A 288 -12.66 -4.09 -36.48
CA ASP A 288 -12.75 -2.74 -35.91
C ASP A 288 -11.97 -2.60 -34.60
N ARG A 289 -10.92 -1.78 -34.63
CA ARG A 289 -10.38 -1.15 -33.41
C ARG A 289 -11.45 -0.19 -32.89
N LYS A 290 -12.27 -0.67 -31.95
CA LYS A 290 -13.20 0.17 -31.19
C LYS A 290 -12.42 1.23 -30.42
N ILE A 291 -12.38 2.44 -30.96
CA ILE A 291 -12.01 3.64 -30.22
C ILE A 291 -13.10 3.87 -29.17
N LYS A 292 -12.74 3.73 -27.90
CA LYS A 292 -13.64 3.94 -26.78
C LYS A 292 -13.81 5.45 -26.58
N ARG A 293 -14.86 6.01 -27.18
CA ARG A 293 -15.32 7.38 -26.89
C ARG A 293 -16.17 7.37 -25.62
N GLU A 294 -15.95 8.35 -24.76
CA GLU A 294 -16.82 8.62 -23.62
C GLU A 294 -18.22 9.01 -24.11
N ARG A 295 -19.26 8.48 -23.46
CA ARG A 295 -20.66 8.86 -23.73
C ARG A 295 -21.07 9.92 -22.71
N GLU A 296 -21.40 11.09 -23.23
CA GLU A 296 -22.11 12.14 -22.53
C GLU A 296 -23.60 11.77 -22.40
N ASN A 297 -24.21 12.20 -21.29
CA ASN A 297 -25.56 11.84 -20.86
C ASN A 297 -26.66 12.28 -21.87
N GLY A 298 -27.65 11.42 -22.09
CA GLY A 298 -28.88 11.77 -22.81
C GLY A 298 -29.84 10.59 -22.96
N GLU A 299 -31.04 10.75 -22.39
CA GLU A 299 -32.15 9.79 -22.35
C GLU A 299 -32.66 9.37 -23.74
N GLY A 300 -33.19 8.14 -23.87
CA GLY A 300 -34.04 7.77 -25.01
C GLY A 300 -33.89 6.33 -25.55
N SER A 301 -34.69 5.42 -24.97
CA SER A 301 -35.38 4.26 -25.58
C SER A 301 -34.77 3.48 -26.78
N SER A 302 -34.48 2.19 -26.56
CA SER A 302 -35.26 1.04 -27.08
C SER A 302 -34.42 -0.22 -27.40
N ASN A 303 -34.79 -1.30 -26.70
CA ASN A 303 -34.73 -2.73 -27.03
C ASN A 303 -33.69 -3.26 -28.03
N GLN A 304 -32.67 -3.98 -27.51
CA GLN A 304 -32.33 -5.32 -28.01
C GLN A 304 -31.87 -6.25 -26.89
N THR A 305 -32.72 -7.24 -26.62
CA THR A 305 -32.49 -8.45 -25.82
C THR A 305 -31.20 -9.18 -26.23
N ARG A 306 -30.30 -9.44 -25.27
CA ARG A 306 -29.27 -10.49 -25.39
C ARG A 306 -29.34 -11.46 -24.22
N ARG A 307 -29.45 -12.73 -24.61
CA ARG A 307 -29.73 -13.94 -23.83
C ARG A 307 -28.75 -14.14 -22.66
N LYS A 308 -29.30 -14.38 -21.46
CA LYS A 308 -28.59 -14.97 -20.31
C LYS A 308 -28.11 -16.37 -20.68
N LYS A 309 -26.80 -16.64 -20.54
CA LYS A 309 -26.24 -17.99 -20.57
C LYS A 309 -26.41 -18.59 -19.17
N SER A 310 -27.10 -19.72 -19.07
CA SER A 310 -27.38 -20.44 -17.83
C SER A 310 -26.09 -21.00 -17.23
N ARG A 311 -25.86 -20.76 -15.93
CA ARG A 311 -24.89 -21.51 -15.12
C ARG A 311 -25.51 -22.87 -14.82
N ILE A 312 -24.82 -23.94 -15.20
CA ILE A 312 -25.08 -25.28 -14.67
C ILE A 312 -24.57 -25.28 -13.23
N THR A 313 -25.44 -25.68 -12.32
CA THR A 313 -25.17 -25.82 -10.89
C THR A 313 -25.26 -27.32 -10.63
N GLU A 314 -24.14 -27.98 -10.34
CA GLU A 314 -24.16 -29.36 -9.87
C GLU A 314 -24.58 -29.34 -8.39
N VAL A 315 -25.76 -29.88 -8.12
CA VAL A 315 -26.27 -30.11 -6.77
C VAL A 315 -25.80 -31.51 -6.38
N VAL A 316 -24.91 -31.58 -5.39
CA VAL A 316 -24.52 -32.84 -4.76
C VAL A 316 -25.52 -33.11 -3.65
N ASP A 317 -26.33 -34.14 -3.84
CA ASP A 317 -27.26 -34.68 -2.85
C ASP A 317 -26.50 -35.63 -1.91
N LEU A 318 -26.60 -35.41 -0.60
CA LEU A 318 -25.86 -36.13 0.45
C LEU A 318 -26.79 -36.95 1.35
N THR A 319 -27.97 -37.36 0.88
CA THR A 319 -28.81 -38.33 1.60
C THR A 319 -28.87 -39.64 0.83
N ALA A 320 -27.86 -40.48 1.05
CA ALA A 320 -27.96 -41.91 0.81
C ALA A 320 -27.39 -42.64 2.04
N ASP A 321 -28.32 -43.22 2.80
CA ASP A 321 -28.08 -44.10 3.93
C ASP A 321 -27.08 -45.20 3.56
N SER A 322 -26.08 -45.40 4.42
CA SER A 322 -25.28 -46.62 4.45
C SER A 322 -25.78 -47.48 5.59
N ASP A 323 -26.80 -48.28 5.28
CA ASP A 323 -27.08 -49.53 5.97
C ASP A 323 -26.80 -50.65 4.96
N GLU A 324 -25.80 -51.49 5.24
CA GLU A 324 -25.97 -52.95 5.23
C GLU A 324 -24.70 -53.66 5.69
N ASP A 325 -24.91 -54.50 6.70
CA ASP A 325 -24.01 -55.50 7.27
C ASP A 325 -23.61 -56.59 6.26
N ALA A 326 -22.33 -57.02 6.34
CA ALA A 326 -21.89 -58.42 6.37
C ALA A 326 -20.36 -58.52 6.53
#